data_AF-A0A4T2B7P4-F1
#
_entry.id   AF-A0A4T2B7P4-F1
#
_cell.length_a   1.000
_cell.length_b   1.000
_cell.length_c   1.000
_cell.angle_alpha   90.00
_cell.angle_beta   90.00
_cell.angle_gamma   90.00
#
_symmetry.space_group_name_H-M   'P 1'
#
loop_
_entity.id
_entity.type
_entity.pdbx_description
1 polymer ?
#
loop_
_entity_poly.entity_id
_entity_poly.type
_entity_poly.pdbx_seq_one_letter_code
_entity_poly.pdbx_strand_id
1 'polypeptide(L)' 'MKFRKKPVVIEAMLFAGGAFTTAAENIAITTLEGTMAASIGDYIIKGVAGEFYPCKPEIFEQTYEPALTPEASK' A
#
# COMPACT_ATOMS: atom_id res chain seq x y z
N MET A 1 -27.53 15.38 3.15
CA MET A 1 -26.40 16.33 3.06
C MET A 1 -25.22 15.62 2.41
N LYS A 2 -24.42 16.32 1.61
CA LYS A 2 -23.25 15.75 0.92
C LYS A 2 -21.97 16.18 1.65
N PHE A 3 -21.04 15.25 1.85
CA PHE A 3 -19.76 15.47 2.52
C PHE A 3 -18.63 14.93 1.63
N ARG A 4 -17.43 15.51 1.72
CA ARG A 4 -16.21 15.03 1.06
C ARG A 4 -15.20 14.54 2.10
N LYS A 5 -14.42 13.52 1.78
CA LYS A 5 -13.30 13.09 2.63
C LYS A 5 -12.19 14.16 2.62
N LYS A 6 -11.39 14.20 3.69
CA LYS A 6 -10.19 15.04 3.73
C LYS A 6 -9.15 14.49 2.74
N PRO A 7 -8.36 15.35 2.06
CA PRO A 7 -7.24 14.89 1.26
C PRO A 7 -6.19 14.28 2.20
N VAL A 8 -5.72 13.07 1.90
CA VAL A 8 -4.72 12.33 2.69
C VAL A 8 -3.66 11.83 1.73
N VAL A 9 -2.39 12.09 2.06
CA VAL A 9 -1.23 11.49 1.39
C VAL A 9 -0.85 10.22 2.15
N ILE A 10 -0.55 9.15 1.42
CA ILE A 10 -0.18 7.85 1.97
C ILE A 10 1.23 7.46 1.52
N GLU A 11 1.84 6.53 2.25
CA GLU A 11 3.04 5.82 1.81
C GLU A 11 2.62 4.49 1.19
N ALA A 12 3.21 4.13 0.06
CA ALA A 12 3.01 2.83 -0.56
C ALA A 12 4.32 2.34 -1.20
N MET A 13 4.53 1.03 -1.18
CA MET A 13 5.66 0.39 -1.86
C MET A 13 5.20 -0.81 -2.67
N LEU A 14 5.81 -1.02 -3.83
CA LEU A 14 5.58 -2.22 -4.63
C LEU A 14 6.25 -3.42 -3.97
N PHE A 15 5.51 -4.49 -3.71
CA PHE A 15 6.08 -5.72 -3.17
C PHE A 15 6.84 -6.46 -4.28
N ALA A 16 8.17 -6.40 -4.25
CA ALA A 16 9.03 -7.03 -5.26
C ALA A 16 9.35 -8.51 -4.98
N GLY A 17 8.84 -9.08 -3.88
CA GLY A 17 9.24 -10.41 -3.41
C GLY A 17 10.53 -10.38 -2.57
N GLY A 18 10.81 -11.50 -1.90
CA GLY A 18 12.03 -11.67 -1.11
C GLY A 18 13.16 -12.23 -1.97
N ALA A 19 14.30 -11.53 -2.02
CA ALA A 19 15.49 -11.98 -2.77
C ALA A 19 16.13 -13.30 -2.26
N PHE A 20 15.63 -13.86 -1.15
CA PHE A 20 16.28 -14.97 -0.43
C PHE A 20 15.40 -16.19 -0.13
N THR A 21 14.15 -16.28 -0.62
CA THR A 21 13.28 -17.43 -0.34
C THR A 21 12.76 -18.09 -1.62
N THR A 22 13.13 -19.35 -1.83
CA THR A 22 12.85 -20.12 -3.06
C THR A 22 11.42 -20.69 -3.14
N ALA A 23 10.47 -20.19 -2.34
CA ALA A 23 9.16 -20.88 -2.22
C ALA A 23 7.93 -20.01 -1.89
N ALA A 24 8.09 -18.74 -1.47
CA ALA A 24 6.93 -17.93 -1.07
C ALA A 24 6.72 -16.77 -2.05
N GLU A 25 5.80 -16.95 -2.99
CA GLU A 25 5.35 -15.91 -3.94
C GLU A 25 4.47 -14.84 -3.27
N ASN A 26 4.03 -15.08 -2.04
CA ASN A 26 3.15 -14.22 -1.28
C ASN A 26 3.66 -13.97 0.15
N ILE A 27 3.34 -12.80 0.70
CA ILE A 27 3.50 -12.48 2.13
C ILE A 27 2.15 -12.35 2.81
N ALA A 28 2.09 -12.73 4.08
CA ALA A 28 0.91 -12.51 4.92
C ALA A 28 1.05 -11.19 5.68
N ILE A 29 0.05 -10.32 5.57
CA ILE A 29 -0.05 -9.03 6.22
C ILE A 29 -1.21 -9.08 7.21
N THR A 30 -0.92 -8.87 8.49
CA THR A 30 -1.97 -8.75 9.51
C THR A 30 -2.61 -7.37 9.41
N THR A 31 -3.85 -7.32 8.95
CA THR A 31 -4.65 -6.10 8.83
C THR A 31 -5.71 -6.02 9.94
N LEU A 32 -6.45 -4.91 10.01
CA LEU A 32 -7.58 -4.77 10.93
C LEU A 32 -8.75 -5.70 10.61
N GLU A 33 -8.85 -6.16 9.36
CA GLU A 33 -9.90 -7.07 8.88
C GLU A 33 -9.46 -8.55 8.93
N GLY A 34 -8.24 -8.81 9.39
CA GLY A 34 -7.62 -10.13 9.44
C GLY A 34 -6.36 -10.23 8.57
N THR A 35 -5.82 -11.45 8.47
CA THR A 35 -4.61 -11.69 7.69
C THR A 35 -4.94 -11.72 6.20
N MET A 36 -4.27 -10.88 5.42
CA MET A 36 -4.40 -10.79 3.97
C MET A 36 -3.09 -11.22 3.30
N ALA A 37 -3.17 -11.78 2.10
CA ALA A 37 -1.99 -12.12 1.31
C ALA A 37 -1.66 -11.01 0.31
N ALA A 38 -0.38 -10.67 0.17
CA ALA A 38 0.13 -9.82 -0.89
C ALA A 38 1.02 -10.62 -1.82
N SER A 39 0.79 -10.51 -3.11
CA SER A 39 1.59 -11.15 -4.16
C SER A 39 2.65 -10.20 -4.69
N ILE A 40 3.70 -10.75 -5.31
CA ILE A 40 4.67 -9.93 -6.05
C ILE A 40 3.93 -9.04 -7.05
N GLY A 41 4.27 -7.74 -7.03
CA GLY A 41 3.62 -6.71 -7.81
C GLY A 41 2.49 -6.01 -7.07
N ASP A 42 1.97 -6.51 -5.95
CA ASP A 42 0.96 -5.77 -5.17
C ASP A 42 1.59 -4.57 -4.46
N TYR A 43 0.85 -3.48 -4.34
CA TYR A 43 1.23 -2.38 -3.47
C TYR A 43 0.95 -2.75 -2.02
N ILE A 44 1.91 -2.48 -1.14
CA ILE A 44 1.70 -2.47 0.30
C ILE A 44 1.52 -1.03 0.72
N ILE A 45 0.31 -0.69 1.15
CA ILE A 45 -0.05 0.65 1.59
C ILE A 45 0.07 0.72 3.10
N LYS A 46 0.63 1.83 3.59
CA LYS A 46 0.59 2.21 5.00
C LYS A 46 -0.52 3.24 5.21
N GLY A 47 -1.52 2.87 5.99
CA GLY A 47 -2.61 3.74 6.38
C GLY A 47 -2.18 4.79 7.41
N VAL A 48 -3.07 5.74 7.67
CA VAL A 48 -2.79 6.91 8.52
C VAL A 48 -2.57 6.56 9.99
N ALA A 49 -3.07 5.41 10.46
CA ALA A 49 -2.86 4.93 11.81
C ALA A 49 -1.68 3.92 11.90
N GLY A 50 -0.93 3.75 10.82
CA GLY A 50 0.22 2.83 10.73
C GLY A 50 -0.16 1.39 10.39
N GLU A 51 -1.41 1.13 10.05
CA GLU A 51 -1.88 -0.16 9.53
C GLU A 51 -1.32 -0.43 8.13
N PHE A 52 -1.11 -1.71 7.80
CA PHE A 52 -0.68 -2.13 6.48
C PHE A 52 -1.74 -2.97 5.80
N TYR A 53 -1.89 -2.80 4.49
CA TYR A 53 -2.78 -3.62 3.68
C TYR A 53 -2.26 -3.78 2.24
N PRO A 54 -2.48 -4.94 1.62
CA PRO A 54 -2.16 -5.14 0.21
C PRO A 54 -3.21 -4.46 -0.69
N CYS A 55 -2.76 -3.96 -1.83
CA CYS A 55 -3.60 -3.35 -2.85
C CYS A 55 -3.13 -3.77 -4.24
N LYS A 56 -4.07 -4.21 -5.08
CA LYS A 56 -3.75 -4.60 -6.46
C LYS A 56 -3.31 -3.36 -7.27
N PRO A 57 -2.30 -3.46 -8.15
CA PRO A 57 -1.79 -2.32 -8.92
C PRO A 57 -2.86 -1.57 -9.70
N GLU A 58 -3.74 -2.32 -10.37
CA GLU A 58 -4.85 -1.75 -11.13
C GLU A 58 -5.81 -0.92 -10.27
N ILE A 59 -6.04 -1.32 -9.01
CA ILE A 59 -6.87 -0.59 -8.06
C ILE A 59 -6.12 0.63 -7.53
N PHE A 60 -4.83 0.44 -7.22
CA PHE A 60 -3.97 1.50 -6.69
C PHE A 60 -3.88 2.67 -7.67
N GLU A 61 -3.55 2.41 -8.93
CA GLU A 61 -3.39 3.43 -9.97
C GLU A 61 -4.70 4.13 -10.34
N GLN A 62 -5.85 3.46 -10.18
CA GLN A 62 -7.17 4.09 -10.34
C GLN A 62 -7.56 4.97 -9.15
N THR A 63 -7.00 4.72 -7.96
CA THR A 63 -7.42 5.37 -6.71
C THR A 63 -6.48 6.49 -6.27
N TYR A 64 -5.18 6.36 -6.57
CA TYR A 64 -4.13 7.24 -6.08
C TYR A 64 -3.37 7.89 -7.23
N GLU A 65 -2.93 9.12 -7.00
CA GLU A 65 -2.04 9.87 -7.89
C GLU A 65 -0.78 10.28 -7.13
N PRO A 66 0.36 10.50 -7.81
CA PRO A 66 1.57 10.99 -7.17
C PRO A 66 1.31 12.31 -6.43
N ALA A 67 1.66 12.35 -5.15
CA ALA A 67 1.58 13.58 -4.38
C ALA A 67 2.68 14.54 -4.84
N LEU A 68 2.28 15.76 -5.25
CA LEU A 68 3.21 16.85 -5.57
C LEU A 68 3.71 17.52 -4.29
N THR A 69 4.41 16.79 -3.43
CA THR A 69 5.10 17.38 -2.29
C THR A 69 6.55 17.67 -2.68
N PRO A 70 7.04 18.93 -2.52
CA PRO A 70 8.47 19.19 -2.62
C PRO A 70 9.16 18.54 -1.41
N GLU A 71 9.57 17.29 -1.54
CA GLU A 71 10.47 16.65 -0.58
C GLU A 71 11.89 17.19 -0.79
N ALA A 72 12.12 18.41 -0.28
CA ALA A 72 13.44 18.91 0.01
C ALA A 72 13.52 19.21 1.51
N SER A 73 14.55 18.64 2.14
CA SER A 73 14.99 18.87 3.52
C SER A 73 14.41 17.90 4.57
N LYS A 74 14.98 16.69 4.61
CA LYS A 74 15.89 16.31 5.69
C LYS A 74 16.76 15.11 5.34
#